data_AF-A0A932TN32-F1
#
_entry.id   AF-A0A932TN32-F1
#
_cell.length_a   1.000
_cell.length_b   1.000
_cell.length_c   1.000
_cell.angle_alpha   90.00
_cell.angle_beta   90.00
_cell.angle_gamma   90.00
#
_symmetry.space_group_name_H-M   'P 1'
#
loop_
_entity.id
_entity.type
_entity.pdbx_description
1 polymer ?
#
loop_
_entity_poly.entity_id
_entity_poly.type
_entity_poly.pdbx_seq_one_letter_code
_entity_poly.pdbx_strand_id
1 'polypeptide(L)'
;MENLSLAGIFAYSLWVALSGALMPGPVLMVTVAGVTARGFGAAPRVVLGHALLELAVVAAIFRGLARVLAESGSRHVVIGVIGLAGAAALLWMAWGMGSSAWRGNLRLDLQGDPAAAARGTGARDAVAGAVASVSNPYWILWWLTLGAASMVAAMKQGLGGAAAFYLGHISGDLVWYTAVGALVAAGRRSIDDRVYRGFLLLCAVALAVLAILFGAFGLGRLAAG
;
A
#
# COMPACT_ATOMS: atom_id res chain seq x y z
N MET A 1 20.86 -12.83 -5.86
CA MET A 1 21.14 -11.37 -5.99
C MET A 1 22.62 -11.03 -5.85
N GLU A 2 23.45 -11.85 -5.20
CA GLU A 2 24.88 -11.54 -4.99
C GLU A 2 25.68 -11.28 -6.28
N ASN A 3 25.30 -11.93 -7.40
CA ASN A 3 25.96 -11.76 -8.70
C ASN A 3 25.30 -10.71 -9.62
N LEU A 4 24.24 -10.02 -9.17
CA LEU A 4 23.58 -8.99 -9.97
C LEU A 4 24.33 -7.66 -9.84
N SER A 5 24.42 -6.89 -10.92
CA SER A 5 24.84 -5.49 -10.80
C SER A 5 23.78 -4.66 -10.05
N LEU A 6 24.12 -3.45 -9.61
CA LEU A 6 23.16 -2.52 -8.99
C LEU A 6 21.94 -2.27 -9.90
N ALA A 7 22.17 -2.14 -11.21
CA ALA A 7 21.09 -2.03 -12.19
C ALA A 7 20.23 -3.29 -12.25
N GLY A 8 20.83 -4.49 -12.11
CA GLY A 8 20.11 -5.75 -12.02
C GLY A 8 19.25 -5.87 -10.76
N ILE A 9 19.75 -5.39 -9.61
CA ILE A 9 18.98 -5.32 -8.36
C ILE A 9 17.79 -4.35 -8.51
N PHE A 10 18.03 -3.17 -9.08
CA PHE A 10 16.98 -2.18 -9.35
C PHE A 10 15.89 -2.78 -10.24
N ALA A 11 16.28 -3.38 -11.37
CA ALA A 11 15.34 -3.98 -12.31
C ALA A 11 14.54 -5.12 -11.67
N TYR A 12 15.20 -6.02 -10.93
CA TYR A 12 14.52 -7.07 -10.18
C TYR A 12 13.48 -6.49 -9.21
N SER A 13 13.88 -5.50 -8.39
CA SER A 13 13.00 -4.89 -7.40
C SER A 13 11.82 -4.17 -8.03
N LEU A 14 12.03 -3.48 -9.15
CA LEU A 14 10.98 -2.83 -9.93
C LEU A 14 9.94 -3.83 -10.43
N TRP A 15 10.37 -4.96 -10.99
CA TRP A 15 9.44 -5.99 -11.48
C TRP A 15 8.67 -6.65 -10.34
N VAL A 16 9.34 -6.93 -9.21
CA VAL A 16 8.67 -7.48 -8.03
C VAL A 16 7.66 -6.49 -7.47
N ALA A 17 8.01 -5.20 -7.35
CA ALA A 17 7.10 -4.16 -6.89
C ALA A 17 5.88 -4.01 -7.79
N LEU A 18 6.06 -3.97 -9.11
CA LEU A 18 4.96 -3.97 -10.08
C LEU A 18 4.03 -5.17 -9.84
N SER A 19 4.57 -6.38 -9.66
CA SER A 19 3.75 -7.57 -9.40
C SER A 19 2.91 -7.48 -8.11
N GLY A 20 3.43 -6.82 -7.07
CA GLY A 20 2.72 -6.59 -5.81
C GLY A 20 1.71 -5.44 -5.89
N ALA A 21 2.07 -4.35 -6.54
CA ALA A 21 1.26 -3.15 -6.69
C ALA A 21 0.02 -3.37 -7.57
N LEU A 22 0.08 -4.32 -8.50
CA LEU A 22 -1.05 -4.73 -9.35
C LEU A 22 -2.23 -5.32 -8.54
N MET A 23 -2.01 -5.78 -7.32
CA MET A 23 -3.08 -6.33 -6.50
C MET A 23 -3.95 -5.21 -5.91
N PRO A 24 -5.29 -5.25 -6.05
CA PRO A 24 -6.16 -4.22 -5.50
C PRO A 24 -6.06 -4.18 -3.97
N GLY A 25 -5.69 -3.03 -3.41
CA GLY A 25 -5.50 -2.83 -1.98
C GLY A 25 -5.76 -1.40 -1.52
N PRO A 26 -5.63 -1.10 -0.21
CA PRO A 26 -5.96 0.21 0.36
C PRO A 26 -5.27 1.41 -0.34
N VAL A 27 -4.00 1.27 -0.73
CA VAL A 27 -3.22 2.32 -1.40
C VAL A 27 -3.81 2.67 -2.77
N LEU A 28 -4.28 1.66 -3.52
CA LEU A 28 -4.99 1.86 -4.78
C LEU A 28 -6.30 2.62 -4.55
N MET A 29 -7.05 2.28 -3.49
CA MET A 29 -8.33 2.93 -3.18
C MET A 29 -8.16 4.41 -2.85
N VAL A 30 -7.19 4.74 -1.99
CA VAL A 30 -6.92 6.14 -1.62
C VAL A 30 -6.33 6.92 -2.80
N THR A 31 -5.61 6.26 -3.71
CA THR A 31 -5.15 6.83 -4.98
C THR A 31 -6.34 7.22 -5.85
N VAL A 32 -7.27 6.29 -6.11
CA VAL A 32 -8.46 6.55 -6.94
C VAL A 32 -9.34 7.63 -6.30
N ALA A 33 -9.65 7.50 -5.02
CA ALA A 33 -10.46 8.49 -4.30
C ALA A 33 -9.81 9.87 -4.30
N GLY A 34 -8.48 9.94 -4.12
CA GLY A 34 -7.73 11.18 -4.16
C GLY A 34 -7.72 11.81 -5.54
N VAL A 35 -7.52 11.01 -6.60
CA VAL A 35 -7.52 11.49 -7.99
C VAL A 35 -8.90 11.97 -8.42
N THR A 36 -9.96 11.26 -8.05
CA THR A 36 -11.35 11.68 -8.33
C THR A 36 -11.67 13.01 -7.67
N ALA A 37 -11.24 13.21 -6.41
CA ALA A 37 -11.56 14.42 -5.66
C ALA A 37 -10.63 15.62 -5.95
N ARG A 38 -9.34 15.39 -6.19
CA ARG A 38 -8.29 16.44 -6.24
C ARG A 38 -7.47 16.45 -7.53
N GLY A 39 -7.82 15.59 -8.49
CA GLY A 39 -7.12 15.46 -9.77
C GLY A 39 -5.84 14.63 -9.69
N PHE A 40 -5.19 14.45 -10.85
CA PHE A 40 -4.04 13.56 -11.05
C PHE A 40 -2.93 13.71 -9.99
N GLY A 41 -2.64 14.94 -9.56
CA GLY A 41 -1.57 15.21 -8.59
C GLY A 41 -1.75 14.50 -7.25
N ALA A 42 -2.92 13.98 -6.91
CA ALA A 42 -3.12 13.16 -5.72
C ALA A 42 -2.36 11.82 -5.79
N ALA A 43 -2.26 11.18 -6.96
CA ALA A 43 -1.60 9.89 -7.12
C ALA A 43 -0.12 9.91 -6.68
N PRO A 44 0.76 10.77 -7.22
CA PRO A 44 2.16 10.80 -6.77
C PRO A 44 2.30 11.23 -5.30
N ARG A 45 1.37 12.01 -4.76
CA ARG A 45 1.38 12.40 -3.33
C ARG A 45 1.03 11.24 -2.41
N VAL A 46 0.08 10.39 -2.80
CA VAL A 46 -0.24 9.14 -2.08
C VAL A 46 0.98 8.21 -2.08
N VAL A 47 1.61 8.03 -3.24
CA VAL A 47 2.83 7.21 -3.37
C VAL A 47 3.97 7.77 -2.52
N LEU A 48 4.14 9.09 -2.43
CA LEU A 48 5.15 9.68 -1.55
C LEU A 48 4.98 9.23 -0.09
N GLY A 49 3.76 9.20 0.41
CA GLY A 49 3.46 8.70 1.75
C GLY A 49 3.81 7.23 1.96
N HIS A 50 3.43 6.41 0.99
CA HIS A 50 3.80 5.00 0.93
C HIS A 50 5.33 4.84 0.95
N ALA A 51 6.04 5.55 0.08
CA ALA A 51 7.48 5.49 -0.06
C ALA A 51 8.23 5.90 1.21
N LEU A 52 7.75 6.92 1.92
CA LEU A 52 8.33 7.35 3.21
C LEU A 52 8.14 6.30 4.30
N LEU A 53 6.98 5.64 4.35
CA LEU A 53 6.77 4.53 5.28
C LEU A 53 7.70 3.36 4.96
N GLU A 54 7.83 3.00 3.68
CA GLU A 54 8.75 1.94 3.26
C GLU A 54 10.20 2.27 3.60
N LEU A 55 10.62 3.53 3.45
CA LEU A 55 11.96 3.95 3.84
C LEU A 55 12.22 3.71 5.33
N ALA A 56 11.22 3.94 6.18
CA ALA A 56 11.32 3.63 7.61
C ALA A 56 11.49 2.13 7.87
N VAL A 57 10.77 1.27 7.14
CA VAL A 57 10.93 -0.19 7.20
C VAL A 57 12.31 -0.62 6.72
N VAL A 58 12.78 -0.11 5.58
CA VAL A 58 14.12 -0.38 5.06
C VAL A 58 15.19 0.02 6.06
N ALA A 59 15.08 1.21 6.66
CA ALA A 59 16.01 1.67 7.68
C ALA A 59 15.99 0.77 8.93
N ALA A 60 14.83 0.26 9.32
CA ALA A 60 14.71 -0.69 10.44
C ALA A 60 15.35 -2.05 10.11
N ILE A 61 15.13 -2.58 8.91
CA ILE A 61 15.77 -3.81 8.41
C ILE A 61 17.29 -3.62 8.37
N PHE A 62 17.76 -2.48 7.88
CA PHE A 62 19.19 -2.15 7.81
C PHE A 62 19.84 -2.12 9.19
N ARG A 63 19.12 -1.67 10.22
CA ARG A 63 19.55 -1.67 11.63
C ARG A 63 19.47 -3.04 12.31
N GLY A 64 19.03 -4.10 11.62
CA GLY A 64 19.05 -5.47 12.13
C GLY A 64 17.68 -6.04 12.54
N LEU A 65 16.56 -5.33 12.30
CA LEU A 65 15.22 -5.82 12.62
C LEU A 65 14.93 -7.21 12.02
N ALA A 66 15.43 -7.48 10.81
CA ALA A 66 15.26 -8.77 10.14
C ALA A 66 15.95 -9.93 10.89
N ARG A 67 17.08 -9.68 11.57
CA ARG A 67 17.80 -10.69 12.37
C ARG A 67 17.09 -10.94 13.70
N VAL A 68 16.65 -9.88 14.37
CA VAL A 68 15.88 -9.96 15.63
C VAL A 68 14.57 -10.75 15.46
N LEU A 69 13.83 -10.47 14.37
CA LEU A 69 12.61 -11.21 14.02
C LEU A 69 12.91 -12.66 13.57
N ALA A 70 14.14 -12.95 13.17
CA ALA A 70 14.53 -14.29 12.75
C ALA A 70 14.99 -15.20 13.89
N GLU A 71 15.61 -14.62 14.91
CA GLU A 71 16.15 -15.34 16.07
C GLU A 71 15.15 -15.43 17.24
N SER A 72 14.09 -14.62 17.24
CA SER A 72 13.05 -14.67 18.27
C SER A 72 12.12 -15.89 18.11
N GLY A 73 12.01 -16.73 19.15
CA GLY A 73 11.03 -17.82 19.25
C GLY A 73 9.56 -17.38 19.13
N SER A 74 9.30 -16.07 19.27
CA SER A 74 7.97 -15.45 19.14
C SER A 74 7.59 -15.02 17.71
N ARG A 75 8.35 -15.42 16.67
CA ARG A 75 8.06 -15.04 15.26
C ARG A 75 6.60 -15.30 14.86
N HIS A 76 6.08 -16.47 15.24
CA HIS A 76 4.70 -16.93 15.01
C HIS A 76 3.68 -15.95 15.61
N VAL A 77 3.95 -15.52 16.84
CA VAL A 77 3.12 -14.58 17.59
C VAL A 77 3.15 -13.19 16.97
N VAL A 78 4.34 -12.69 16.61
CA VAL A 78 4.50 -11.37 15.99
C VAL A 78 3.76 -11.31 14.65
N ILE A 79 3.96 -12.30 13.77
CA ILE A 79 3.27 -12.38 12.48
C ILE A 79 1.75 -12.53 12.68
N GLY A 80 1.34 -13.32 13.67
CA GLY A 80 -0.06 -13.54 14.00
C GLY A 80 -0.78 -12.28 14.49
N VAL A 81 -0.19 -11.56 15.44
CA VAL A 81 -0.71 -10.28 15.96
C VAL A 81 -0.77 -9.23 14.85
N ILE A 82 0.26 -9.15 14.02
CA ILE A 82 0.29 -8.24 12.87
C ILE A 82 -0.82 -8.58 11.86
N GLY A 83 -1.02 -9.87 11.56
CA GLY A 83 -2.10 -10.32 10.67
C GLY A 83 -3.48 -9.93 11.20
N LEU A 84 -3.72 -10.11 12.50
CA LEU A 84 -4.97 -9.72 13.17
C LEU A 84 -5.16 -8.19 13.20
N ALA A 85 -4.12 -7.43 13.54
CA ALA A 85 -4.18 -5.97 13.57
C ALA A 85 -4.45 -5.39 12.17
N GLY A 86 -3.80 -5.94 11.14
CA GLY A 86 -4.06 -5.58 9.75
C GLY A 86 -5.48 -5.93 9.31
N ALA A 87 -6.00 -7.10 9.69
CA ALA A 87 -7.39 -7.49 9.42
C ALA A 87 -8.39 -6.52 10.07
N ALA A 88 -8.18 -6.13 11.33
CA ALA A 88 -9.03 -5.17 12.02
C ALA A 88 -9.03 -3.80 11.32
N ALA A 89 -7.85 -3.32 10.90
CA ALA A 89 -7.72 -2.06 10.16
C ALA A 89 -8.44 -2.11 8.80
N LEU A 90 -8.27 -3.20 8.03
CA LEU A 90 -8.97 -3.39 6.76
C LEU A 90 -10.49 -3.45 6.93
N LEU A 91 -10.99 -4.13 7.97
CA LEU A 91 -12.43 -4.16 8.27
C LEU A 91 -12.98 -2.78 8.60
N TRP A 92 -12.25 -1.99 9.40
CA TRP A 92 -12.64 -0.63 9.73
C TRP A 92 -12.71 0.25 8.47
N MET A 93 -11.72 0.16 7.58
CA MET A 93 -11.71 0.87 6.30
C MET A 93 -12.84 0.41 5.36
N ALA A 94 -13.06 -0.90 5.25
CA ALA A 94 -14.14 -1.49 4.46
C ALA A 94 -15.51 -1.00 4.97
N TRP A 95 -15.73 -0.99 6.29
CA TRP A 95 -16.95 -0.50 6.90
C TRP A 95 -17.16 0.99 6.65
N GLY A 96 -16.13 1.83 6.86
CA GLY A 96 -16.23 3.27 6.62
C GLY A 96 -16.53 3.60 5.17
N MET A 97 -15.85 2.95 4.23
CA MET A 97 -16.05 3.13 2.79
C MET A 97 -17.41 2.60 2.32
N GLY A 98 -17.77 1.39 2.73
CA GLY A 98 -19.02 0.73 2.34
C GLY A 98 -20.26 1.41 2.92
N SER A 99 -20.24 1.78 4.20
CA SER A 99 -21.36 2.49 4.84
C SER A 99 -21.59 3.87 4.23
N SER A 100 -20.51 4.59 3.89
CA SER A 100 -20.61 5.91 3.23
C SER A 100 -21.12 5.80 1.79
N ALA A 101 -20.67 4.79 1.03
CA ALA A 101 -21.11 4.55 -0.34
C ALA A 101 -22.57 4.07 -0.41
N TRP A 102 -22.98 3.23 0.55
CA TRP A 102 -24.33 2.69 0.65
C TRP A 102 -25.36 3.75 1.04
N ARG A 103 -25.07 4.59 2.05
CA ARG A 103 -25.96 5.67 2.51
C ARG A 103 -26.16 6.80 1.49
N GLY A 104 -25.36 6.84 0.42
CA GLY A 104 -25.46 7.87 -0.62
C GLY A 104 -24.96 9.24 -0.18
N ASN A 105 -24.19 9.26 0.90
CA ASN A 105 -23.56 10.47 1.43
C ASN A 105 -22.32 10.85 0.59
N LEU A 106 -21.79 9.92 -0.20
CA LEU A 106 -20.77 10.18 -1.23
C LEU A 106 -21.46 10.56 -2.54
N ARG A 107 -21.47 11.86 -2.82
CA ARG A 107 -21.73 12.40 -4.17
C ARG A 107 -20.42 12.50 -4.93
N LEU A 108 -20.43 12.25 -6.23
CA LEU A 108 -19.32 12.59 -7.10
C LEU A 108 -19.34 14.10 -7.28
N ASP A 109 -18.67 14.82 -6.40
CA ASP A 109 -18.41 16.23 -6.62
C ASP A 109 -17.29 16.36 -7.67
N LEU A 110 -17.65 16.13 -8.95
CA LEU A 110 -16.76 16.34 -10.10
C LEU A 110 -16.43 17.82 -10.33
N GLN A 111 -17.26 18.70 -9.75
CA GLN A 111 -16.99 20.11 -9.54
C GLN A 111 -16.31 20.31 -8.19
N GLY A 112 -15.27 19.52 -7.90
CA GLY A 112 -14.64 19.48 -6.58
C GLY A 112 -14.61 20.85 -5.92
N ASP A 113 -15.24 20.96 -4.75
CA ASP A 113 -15.33 22.20 -3.97
C ASP A 113 -13.97 22.93 -4.02
N PRO A 114 -13.88 24.12 -4.65
CA PRO A 114 -12.65 24.90 -4.72
C PRO A 114 -12.03 25.11 -3.34
N ALA A 115 -12.87 25.13 -2.29
CA ALA A 115 -12.43 25.22 -0.91
C ALA A 115 -11.98 23.87 -0.33
N ALA A 116 -12.48 22.71 -0.77
CA ALA A 116 -11.93 21.40 -0.39
C ALA A 116 -10.61 21.09 -1.10
N ALA A 117 -10.46 21.53 -2.36
CA ALA A 117 -9.20 21.54 -3.10
C ALA A 117 -8.16 22.47 -2.43
N ALA A 118 -8.61 23.61 -1.87
CA ALA A 118 -7.77 24.52 -1.10
C ALA A 118 -7.47 24.04 0.35
N ARG A 119 -8.36 23.24 0.96
CA ARG A 119 -8.22 22.71 2.34
C ARG A 119 -7.46 21.36 2.40
N GLY A 120 -7.30 20.67 1.28
CA GLY A 120 -6.60 19.39 1.19
C GLY A 120 -5.12 19.54 0.87
N THR A 121 -4.28 19.78 1.89
CA THR A 121 -2.83 19.89 1.71
C THR A 121 -2.26 18.59 1.13
N GLY A 122 -1.21 18.68 0.31
CA GLY A 122 -0.54 17.48 -0.22
C GLY A 122 -0.04 16.51 0.87
N ALA A 123 0.15 17.01 2.08
CA ALA A 123 0.43 16.21 3.27
C ALA A 123 -0.69 15.23 3.62
N ARG A 124 -1.98 15.56 3.40
CA ARG A 124 -3.09 14.63 3.68
C ARG A 124 -3.08 13.42 2.76
N ASP A 125 -2.68 13.60 1.50
CA ASP A 125 -2.57 12.50 0.53
C ASP A 125 -1.43 11.56 0.89
N ALA A 126 -0.28 12.12 1.27
CA ALA A 126 0.85 11.35 1.77
C ALA A 126 0.48 10.60 3.07
N VAL A 127 -0.16 11.26 4.04
CA VAL A 127 -0.62 10.59 5.25
C VAL A 127 -1.61 9.47 4.92
N ALA A 128 -2.56 9.71 4.01
CA ALA A 128 -3.50 8.67 3.58
C ALA A 128 -2.78 7.48 2.93
N GLY A 129 -1.75 7.73 2.11
CA GLY A 129 -0.91 6.67 1.53
C GLY A 129 -0.17 5.86 2.58
N ALA A 130 0.47 6.52 3.55
CA ALA A 130 1.16 5.85 4.66
C ALA A 130 0.19 5.03 5.53
N VAL A 131 -0.95 5.60 5.92
CA VAL A 131 -1.97 4.92 6.71
C VAL A 131 -2.53 3.72 5.94
N ALA A 132 -2.88 3.90 4.66
CA ALA A 132 -3.37 2.80 3.82
C ALA A 132 -2.35 1.66 3.70
N SER A 133 -1.06 1.98 3.68
CA SER A 133 0.02 0.99 3.59
C SER A 133 0.18 0.19 4.87
N VAL A 134 0.24 0.84 6.03
CA VAL A 134 0.34 0.13 7.32
C VAL A 134 -0.96 -0.60 7.68
N SER A 135 -2.11 -0.12 7.18
CA SER A 135 -3.39 -0.83 7.28
C SER A 135 -3.51 -1.97 6.27
N ASN A 136 -2.54 -2.18 5.38
CA ASN A 136 -2.52 -3.26 4.41
C ASN A 136 -1.66 -4.45 4.93
N PRO A 137 -2.25 -5.45 5.57
CA PRO A 137 -1.56 -6.69 5.95
C PRO A 137 -0.83 -7.40 4.80
N TYR A 138 -1.23 -7.25 3.53
CA TYR A 138 -0.43 -7.77 2.42
C TYR A 138 0.92 -7.09 2.35
N TRP A 139 0.93 -5.76 2.43
CA TRP A 139 2.16 -4.95 2.44
C TRP A 139 3.05 -5.33 3.64
N ILE A 140 2.45 -5.53 4.82
CA ILE A 140 3.21 -5.94 6.00
C ILE A 140 3.81 -7.34 5.81
N LEU A 141 3.01 -8.32 5.36
CA LEU A 141 3.48 -9.68 5.13
C LEU A 141 4.55 -9.74 4.04
N TRP A 142 4.41 -8.93 2.98
CA TRP A 142 5.40 -8.81 1.93
C TRP A 142 6.73 -8.32 2.51
N TRP A 143 6.73 -7.23 3.29
CA TRP A 143 7.94 -6.72 3.93
C TRP A 143 8.52 -7.66 4.97
N LEU A 144 7.70 -8.43 5.70
CA LEU A 144 8.17 -9.45 6.66
C LEU A 144 8.72 -10.72 5.99
N THR A 145 8.44 -10.94 4.70
CA THR A 145 8.83 -12.15 3.98
C THR A 145 9.76 -11.81 2.81
N LEU A 146 9.20 -11.72 1.60
CA LEU A 146 9.94 -11.53 0.36
C LEU A 146 10.73 -10.22 0.35
N GLY A 147 10.15 -9.14 0.89
CA GLY A 147 10.78 -7.83 1.00
C GLY A 147 12.02 -7.86 1.89
N ALA A 148 11.90 -8.36 3.12
CA ALA A 148 13.04 -8.52 4.02
C ALA A 148 14.12 -9.44 3.45
N ALA A 149 13.75 -10.60 2.90
CA ALA A 149 14.71 -11.54 2.33
C ALA A 149 15.49 -10.93 1.15
N SER A 150 14.78 -10.25 0.24
CA SER A 150 15.39 -9.60 -0.92
C SER A 150 16.23 -8.39 -0.52
N MET A 151 15.78 -7.61 0.46
CA MET A 151 16.54 -6.48 1.02
C MET A 151 17.84 -6.97 1.67
N VAL A 152 17.77 -8.00 2.52
CA VAL A 152 18.96 -8.59 3.15
C VAL A 152 19.92 -9.15 2.10
N ALA A 153 19.41 -9.76 1.02
CA ALA A 153 20.22 -10.22 -0.09
C ALA A 153 20.87 -9.06 -0.86
N ALA A 154 20.17 -7.95 -1.06
CA ALA A 154 20.70 -6.74 -1.70
C ALA A 154 21.77 -6.05 -0.84
N MET A 155 21.57 -6.01 0.48
CA MET A 155 22.50 -5.43 1.46
C MET A 155 23.87 -6.12 1.49
N LYS A 156 24.01 -7.33 0.93
CA LYS A 156 25.32 -7.98 0.77
C LYS A 156 26.27 -7.21 -0.14
N GLN A 157 25.75 -6.32 -1.01
CA GLN A 157 26.52 -5.36 -1.80
C GLN A 157 26.65 -3.99 -1.10
N GLY A 158 26.46 -3.94 0.22
CA GLY A 158 26.51 -2.72 1.01
C GLY A 158 25.32 -1.79 0.76
N LEU A 159 25.52 -0.51 1.07
CA LEU A 159 24.47 0.51 0.99
C LEU A 159 23.96 0.72 -0.45
N GLY A 160 24.84 0.55 -1.45
CA GLY A 160 24.48 0.65 -2.87
C GLY A 160 23.42 -0.36 -3.29
N GLY A 161 23.55 -1.62 -2.85
CA GLY A 161 22.56 -2.66 -3.14
C GLY A 161 21.21 -2.40 -2.46
N ALA A 162 21.22 -1.95 -1.20
CA ALA A 162 20.00 -1.58 -0.48
C ALA A 162 19.27 -0.41 -1.15
N ALA A 163 20.02 0.64 -1.54
CA ALA A 163 19.48 1.79 -2.24
C ALA A 163 18.92 1.39 -3.62
N ALA A 164 19.63 0.57 -4.39
CA ALA A 164 19.16 0.08 -5.68
C ALA A 164 17.85 -0.70 -5.55
N PHE A 165 17.72 -1.56 -4.53
CA PHE A 165 16.49 -2.29 -4.27
C PHE A 165 15.34 -1.36 -3.89
N TYR A 166 15.54 -0.46 -2.93
CA TYR A 166 14.50 0.47 -2.48
C TYR A 166 14.04 1.40 -3.61
N LEU A 167 14.98 1.98 -4.36
CA LEU A 167 14.64 2.87 -5.48
C LEU A 167 13.91 2.12 -6.61
N GLY A 168 14.32 0.88 -6.89
CA GLY A 168 13.61 0.03 -7.85
C GLY A 168 12.18 -0.25 -7.41
N HIS A 169 11.99 -0.54 -6.12
CA HIS A 169 10.68 -0.85 -5.55
C HIS A 169 9.71 0.33 -5.69
N ILE A 170 10.10 1.49 -5.13
CA ILE A 170 9.31 2.72 -5.16
C ILE A 170 9.05 3.19 -6.59
N SER A 171 9.98 2.96 -7.52
CA SER A 171 9.75 3.27 -8.94
C SER A 171 8.61 2.43 -9.52
N GLY A 172 8.52 1.15 -9.16
CA GLY A 172 7.40 0.27 -9.55
C GLY A 172 6.06 0.78 -9.03
N ASP A 173 6.00 1.15 -7.75
CA ASP A 173 4.78 1.72 -7.15
C ASP A 173 4.40 3.03 -7.81
N LEU A 174 5.37 3.93 -8.01
CA LEU A 174 5.14 5.21 -8.65
C LEU A 174 4.60 5.03 -10.06
N VAL A 175 5.23 4.17 -10.88
CA VAL A 175 4.77 3.87 -12.23
C VAL A 175 3.34 3.36 -12.22
N TRP A 176 3.01 2.40 -11.37
CA TRP A 176 1.67 1.81 -11.32
C TRP A 176 0.61 2.80 -10.85
N TYR A 177 0.77 3.38 -9.67
CA TYR A 177 -0.25 4.25 -9.07
C TYR A 177 -0.41 5.56 -9.86
N THR A 178 0.65 6.08 -10.47
CA THR A 178 0.52 7.23 -11.38
C THR A 178 -0.15 6.84 -12.69
N ALA A 179 0.11 5.67 -13.27
CA ALA A 179 -0.60 5.20 -14.46
C ALA A 179 -2.10 5.03 -14.21
N VAL A 180 -2.47 4.39 -13.10
CA VAL A 180 -3.89 4.29 -12.66
C VAL A 180 -4.46 5.68 -12.42
N GLY A 181 -3.72 6.55 -11.74
CA GLY A 181 -4.15 7.92 -11.50
C GLY A 181 -4.37 8.71 -12.79
N ALA A 182 -3.53 8.53 -13.81
CA ALA A 182 -3.70 9.15 -15.13
C ALA A 182 -4.96 8.64 -15.82
N LEU A 183 -5.21 7.33 -15.76
CA LEU A 183 -6.41 6.71 -16.33
C LEU A 183 -7.69 7.23 -15.67
N VAL A 184 -7.72 7.29 -14.34
CA VAL A 184 -8.85 7.85 -13.58
C VAL A 184 -9.03 9.34 -13.87
N ALA A 185 -7.94 10.11 -13.91
CA ALA A 185 -7.98 11.53 -14.22
C ALA A 185 -8.48 11.81 -15.65
N ALA A 186 -8.16 10.96 -16.62
CA ALA A 186 -8.68 11.03 -17.98
C ALA A 186 -10.17 10.67 -18.05
N GLY A 187 -10.60 9.66 -17.28
CA GLY A 187 -11.98 9.19 -17.22
C GLY A 187 -12.92 10.04 -16.34
N ARG A 188 -12.39 10.98 -15.53
CA ARG A 188 -13.18 11.72 -14.52
C ARG A 188 -14.38 12.49 -15.06
N ARG A 189 -14.43 12.80 -16.36
CA ARG A 189 -15.54 13.54 -17.00
C ARG A 189 -16.67 12.63 -17.48
N SER A 190 -16.45 11.31 -17.44
CA SER A 190 -17.35 10.29 -18.00
C SER A 190 -17.83 9.28 -16.94
N ILE A 191 -17.32 9.36 -15.70
CA ILE A 191 -17.77 8.52 -14.58
C ILE A 191 -18.93 9.22 -13.89
N ASP A 192 -20.11 8.60 -13.88
CA ASP A 192 -21.28 9.09 -13.15
C ASP A 192 -21.28 8.55 -11.70
N ASP A 193 -21.99 9.20 -10.76
CA ASP A 193 -22.03 8.90 -9.33
C ASP A 193 -22.31 7.42 -9.03
N ARG A 194 -23.15 6.78 -9.86
CA ARG A 194 -23.50 5.37 -9.73
C ARG A 194 -22.30 4.45 -9.95
N VAL A 195 -21.47 4.74 -10.96
CA VAL A 195 -20.29 3.94 -11.29
C VAL A 195 -19.23 4.10 -10.21
N TYR A 196 -19.02 5.32 -9.71
CA TYR A 196 -18.08 5.57 -8.61
C TYR A 196 -18.51 4.92 -7.30
N ARG A 197 -19.80 5.01 -6.94
CA ARG A 197 -20.34 4.33 -5.75
C ARG A 197 -20.25 2.80 -5.89
N GLY A 198 -20.52 2.27 -7.08
CA GLY A 198 -20.33 0.86 -7.40
C GLY A 198 -18.87 0.41 -7.25
N PHE A 199 -17.94 1.21 -7.75
CA PHE A 199 -16.50 1.00 -7.56
C PHE A 199 -16.14 1.01 -6.07
N LEU A 200 -16.51 2.04 -5.30
CA LEU A 200 -16.23 2.11 -3.86
C LEU A 200 -16.84 0.94 -3.06
N LEU A 201 -18.02 0.46 -3.45
CA LEU A 201 -18.63 -0.73 -2.84
C LEU A 201 -17.83 -2.00 -3.17
N LEU A 202 -17.42 -2.18 -4.43
CA LEU A 202 -16.55 -3.29 -4.83
C LEU A 202 -15.22 -3.25 -4.06
N CYS A 203 -14.65 -2.06 -3.90
CA CYS A 203 -13.45 -1.81 -3.11
C CYS A 203 -13.65 -2.19 -1.64
N ALA A 204 -14.73 -1.75 -1.02
CA ALA A 204 -15.07 -2.10 0.36
C ALA A 204 -15.24 -3.61 0.55
N VAL A 205 -15.89 -4.30 -0.41
CA VAL A 205 -16.02 -5.76 -0.40
C VAL A 205 -14.66 -6.43 -0.53
N ALA A 206 -13.81 -6.00 -1.46
CA ALA A 206 -12.47 -6.55 -1.64
C ALA A 206 -11.62 -6.38 -0.36
N LEU A 207 -11.68 -5.21 0.30
CA LEU A 207 -11.02 -4.97 1.58
C LEU A 207 -11.56 -5.88 2.69
N ALA A 208 -12.88 -6.12 2.74
CA ALA A 208 -13.49 -7.02 3.71
C ALA A 208 -13.07 -8.48 3.49
N VAL A 209 -13.02 -8.95 2.24
CA VAL A 209 -12.51 -10.28 1.90
C VAL A 209 -11.06 -10.42 2.32
N LEU A 210 -10.23 -9.44 1.98
CA LEU A 210 -8.82 -9.43 2.34
C LEU A 210 -8.63 -9.44 3.88
N ALA A 211 -9.47 -8.71 4.61
CA ALA A 211 -9.46 -8.72 6.06
C ALA A 211 -9.79 -10.11 6.65
N ILE A 212 -10.79 -10.81 6.11
CA ILE A 212 -11.14 -12.16 6.54
C ILE A 212 -9.98 -13.12 6.29
N LEU A 213 -9.39 -13.08 5.09
CA LEU A 213 -8.24 -13.93 4.73
C LEU A 213 -7.05 -13.68 5.67
N PHE A 214 -6.76 -12.43 6.02
CA PHE A 214 -5.69 -12.11 6.94
C PHE A 214 -5.99 -12.38 8.40
N GLY A 215 -7.25 -12.24 8.82
CA GLY A 215 -7.69 -12.70 10.13
C GLY A 215 -7.46 -14.21 10.28
N ALA A 216 -7.87 -14.99 9.28
CA ALA A 216 -7.64 -16.44 9.24
C ALA A 216 -6.14 -16.79 9.23
N PHE A 217 -5.34 -16.10 8.42
CA PHE A 217 -3.89 -16.28 8.39
C PHE A 217 -3.24 -15.95 9.75
N GLY A 218 -3.61 -14.83 10.37
CA GLY A 218 -3.11 -14.40 11.67
C GLY A 218 -3.43 -15.39 12.78
N LEU A 219 -4.69 -15.86 12.84
CA LEU A 219 -5.12 -16.91 13.76
C LEU A 219 -4.34 -18.22 13.55
N GLY A 220 -4.15 -18.63 12.30
CA GLY A 220 -3.37 -19.83 11.98
C GLY A 220 -1.91 -19.74 12.44
N ARG A 221 -1.30 -18.54 12.41
CA ARG A 221 0.07 -18.32 12.90
C ARG A 221 0.16 -18.31 14.43
N LEU A 222 -0.87 -17.84 15.12
CA LEU A 222 -0.95 -17.90 16.58
C LEU A 222 -1.19 -19.32 17.08
N ALA A 223 -1.96 -20.13 16.34
CA ALA A 223 -2.23 -21.52 16.70
C ALA A 223 -1.09 -22.50 16.38
N ALA A 224 -0.12 -22.08 15.55
CA ALA A 224 1.00 -22.91 15.10
C ALA A 224 2.31 -22.67 15.87
N GLY A 225 2.33 -21.76 16.85
CA GLY A 225 3.43 -21.54 17.79
C GLY A 225 3.14 -22.18 19.14
#